data_AF-F9WS01-F1
#
_entry.id   AF-F9WS01-F1
#
_cell.length_a   1.000
_cell.length_b   1.000
_cell.length_c   1.000
_cell.angle_alpha   90.00
_cell.angle_beta   90.00
_cell.angle_gamma   90.00
#
_symmetry.space_group_name_H-M   'P 1'
#
loop_
_entity.id
_entity.type
_entity.pdbx_description
1 polymer ?
#
loop_
_entity_poly.entity_id
_entity_poly.type
_entity_poly.pdbx_seq_one_letter_code
_entity_poly.pdbx_strand_id
1 'polypeptide(L)'
;MQPSHADAVLASDIHDVAELQAGHGEYVVGCLACSRDRGGPFLSSAPTEVAGDSDEVVLCSFACDERRLLTLHASPFVGLSEALRSAECDCPAANASSHSEGVKALSAAALLCALVCFTCEARLPDTTPLVTEVDCIDEMMMLVAPGKSDQTDMLRRVALLRRRLSSTTRQLRAKEGLLQELVGPTMRTSFVSRDASVVSSYREAFDELWPVLECLECASDAVNHASLNFMYAISMRMSQASAGFDYQMMIINKIVTVCLPANLLCSLFGMNCRVAWQADEQADLRAFWGIIGLISLWLAVCLFRPVRDFLRWRGA
;
A
#
# COMPACT_ATOMS: atom_id res chain seq x y z
N MET A 1 38.76 -6.48 6.42
CA MET A 1 38.13 -6.15 7.71
C MET A 1 36.63 -6.18 7.45
N GLN A 2 35.97 -7.29 7.79
CA GLN A 2 34.51 -7.38 7.74
C GLN A 2 33.95 -6.39 8.77
N PRO A 3 32.91 -5.60 8.44
CA PRO A 3 32.25 -4.78 9.45
C PRO A 3 31.77 -5.70 10.57
N SER A 4 32.03 -5.34 11.82
CA SER A 4 31.53 -6.09 12.97
C SER A 4 30.00 -6.13 12.89
N HIS A 5 29.41 -7.31 13.11
CA HIS A 5 27.96 -7.53 13.07
C HIS A 5 27.16 -6.52 13.92
N ALA A 6 27.77 -5.98 14.98
CA ALA A 6 27.21 -4.88 15.77
C ALA A 6 26.89 -3.60 14.97
N ASP A 7 27.70 -3.24 13.95
CA ASP A 7 27.44 -2.08 13.09
C ASP A 7 26.27 -2.33 12.12
N ALA A 8 25.95 -3.59 11.81
CA ALA A 8 24.80 -3.95 10.99
C ALA A 8 23.48 -3.90 11.78
N VAL A 9 23.50 -4.29 13.06
CA VAL A 9 22.35 -4.15 13.99
C VAL A 9 22.09 -2.69 14.36
N LEU A 10 23.13 -1.84 14.33
CA LEU A 10 23.05 -0.39 14.53
C LEU A 10 22.78 0.39 13.22
N ALA A 11 22.69 -0.30 12.07
CA ALA A 11 22.33 0.34 10.82
C ALA A 11 20.86 0.79 10.88
N SER A 12 20.62 2.06 10.54
CA SER A 12 19.34 2.77 10.63
C SER A 12 18.15 2.15 9.88
N ASP A 13 18.36 1.07 9.12
CA ASP A 13 17.37 0.51 8.20
C ASP A 13 16.67 -0.76 8.72
N ILE A 14 17.20 -1.38 9.80
CA ILE A 14 16.67 -2.62 10.38
C ILE A 14 16.20 -2.34 11.81
N HIS A 15 14.94 -2.68 12.11
CA HIS A 15 14.30 -2.45 13.41
C HIS A 15 13.65 -3.74 13.89
N ASP A 16 13.52 -3.90 15.21
CA ASP A 16 12.93 -5.07 15.86
C ASP A 16 13.68 -6.37 15.52
N VAL A 17 14.99 -6.37 15.76
CA VAL A 17 15.89 -7.53 15.56
C VAL A 17 16.72 -7.75 16.82
N ALA A 18 16.94 -9.02 17.19
CA ALA A 18 17.78 -9.40 18.32
C ALA A 18 18.78 -10.48 17.91
N GLU A 19 20.08 -10.15 17.91
CA GLU A 19 21.14 -11.09 17.60
C GLU A 19 21.87 -11.57 18.86
N LEU A 20 22.13 -12.88 18.93
CA LEU A 20 22.98 -13.48 19.95
C LEU A 20 24.44 -13.41 19.51
N GLN A 21 25.29 -12.73 20.28
CA GLN A 21 26.71 -12.62 19.97
C GLN A 21 27.54 -13.50 20.91
N ALA A 22 28.18 -14.52 20.33
CA ALA A 22 29.11 -15.41 21.05
C ALA A 22 30.49 -14.74 21.17
N GLY A 23 30.63 -13.78 22.09
CA GLY A 23 31.90 -13.12 22.43
C GLY A 23 32.56 -13.71 23.69
N HIS A 24 33.39 -12.92 24.38
CA HIS A 24 34.02 -13.27 25.67
C HIS A 24 33.02 -13.40 26.86
N GLY A 25 31.72 -13.48 26.53
CA GLY A 25 30.50 -13.68 27.32
C GLY A 25 29.32 -13.77 26.34
N GLU A 26 28.23 -14.47 26.71
CA GLU A 26 27.00 -14.49 25.90
C GLU A 26 26.22 -13.19 26.15
N TYR A 27 26.12 -12.33 25.14
CA TYR A 27 25.29 -11.13 25.22
C TYR A 27 24.37 -11.02 24.00
N VAL A 28 23.18 -10.48 24.21
CA VAL A 28 22.18 -10.24 23.17
C VAL A 28 22.14 -8.76 22.88
N VAL A 29 22.30 -8.40 21.61
CA VAL A 29 22.19 -7.01 21.15
C VAL A 29 21.02 -6.92 20.18
N GLY A 30 20.23 -5.87 20.32
CA GLY A 30 19.11 -5.65 19.42
C GLY A 30 18.68 -4.20 19.38
N CYS A 31 17.74 -3.94 18.48
CA CYS A 31 17.12 -2.63 18.31
C CYS A 31 15.60 -2.83 18.32
N LEU A 32 14.91 -2.01 19.11
CA LEU A 32 13.45 -1.97 19.18
C LEU A 32 12.96 -0.66 18.61
N ALA A 33 11.91 -0.73 17.80
CA ALA A 33 11.11 0.44 17.47
C ALA A 33 10.03 0.59 18.55
N CYS A 34 9.99 1.74 19.22
CA CYS A 34 9.12 2.04 20.35
C CYS A 34 8.17 3.20 20.04
N SER A 35 7.02 3.24 20.72
CA SER A 35 6.10 4.38 20.71
C SER A 35 6.49 5.39 21.79
N ARG A 36 6.52 6.69 21.43
CA ARG A 36 6.89 7.74 22.37
C ARG A 36 5.91 7.85 23.52
N ASP A 37 6.44 8.09 24.72
CA ASP A 37 5.61 8.31 25.91
C ASP A 37 4.87 9.65 25.82
N ARG A 38 3.56 9.59 25.54
CA ARG A 38 2.64 10.72 25.74
C ARG A 38 2.10 10.59 27.17
N GLY A 39 2.91 10.98 28.15
CA GLY A 39 2.65 10.72 29.56
C GLY A 39 1.21 11.03 30.01
N GLY A 40 0.55 10.01 30.56
CA GLY A 40 -0.56 10.12 31.51
C GLY A 40 -1.94 10.58 30.99
N PRO A 41 -3.03 10.22 31.69
CA PRO A 41 -4.39 10.24 31.16
C PRO A 41 -5.01 11.63 31.23
N PHE A 42 -5.74 12.01 30.17
CA PHE A 42 -6.43 13.29 29.97
C PHE A 42 -5.52 14.52 29.77
N LEU A 43 -5.38 14.89 28.49
CA LEU A 43 -5.27 16.25 27.89
C LEU A 43 -4.42 16.09 26.61
N SER A 44 -5.02 15.97 25.44
CA SER A 44 -5.31 17.15 24.64
C SER A 44 -6.30 16.81 23.54
N SER A 45 -7.56 17.15 23.78
CA SER A 45 -8.51 17.51 22.73
C SER A 45 -8.05 18.83 22.10
N ALA A 46 -7.26 18.75 21.04
CA ALA A 46 -7.08 19.85 20.11
C ALA A 46 -6.94 19.26 18.69
N PRO A 47 -7.91 19.47 17.78
CA PRO A 47 -7.78 19.05 16.41
C PRO A 47 -6.92 20.10 15.70
N THR A 48 -5.60 19.90 15.69
CA THR A 48 -4.71 20.72 14.88
C THR A 48 -4.10 19.83 13.81
N GLU A 49 -4.75 19.90 12.65
CA GLU A 49 -4.17 19.88 11.30
C GLU A 49 -3.10 18.82 10.98
N VAL A 50 -3.51 17.89 10.10
CA VAL A 50 -2.67 17.18 9.14
C VAL A 50 -1.44 16.52 9.79
N ALA A 51 -1.68 15.56 10.68
CA ALA A 51 -0.64 14.65 11.12
C ALA A 51 -0.11 13.87 9.91
N GLY A 52 1.08 14.26 9.46
CA GLY A 52 1.91 13.45 8.59
C GLY A 52 2.07 12.06 9.18
N ASP A 53 2.11 11.10 8.28
CA ASP A 53 2.15 9.65 8.40
C ASP A 53 3.44 9.10 9.07
N SER A 54 3.96 9.82 10.04
CA SER A 54 5.15 9.47 10.81
C SER A 54 4.76 9.48 12.27
N ASP A 55 4.24 8.35 12.75
CA ASP A 55 4.37 8.00 14.16
C ASP A 55 5.80 8.30 14.58
N GLU A 56 5.98 9.10 15.63
CA GLU A 56 7.30 9.39 16.19
C GLU A 56 7.89 8.09 16.77
N VAL A 57 8.45 7.27 15.89
CA VAL A 57 9.11 6.02 16.22
C VAL A 57 10.41 6.38 16.93
N VAL A 58 10.50 5.97 18.19
CA VAL A 58 11.72 6.08 18.97
C VAL A 58 12.50 4.79 18.82
N LEU A 59 13.75 4.86 18.40
CA LEU A 59 14.63 3.70 18.36
C LEU A 59 15.29 3.50 19.72
N CYS A 60 15.15 2.30 20.26
CA CYS A 60 15.82 1.86 21.48
C CYS A 60 16.77 0.71 21.14
N SER A 61 18.07 0.98 21.16
CA SER A 61 19.09 -0.07 21.10
C SER A 61 19.29 -0.65 22.49
N PHE A 62 19.35 -1.97 22.61
CA PHE A 62 19.58 -2.65 23.87
C PHE A 62 20.71 -3.66 23.75
N ALA A 63 21.45 -3.82 24.84
CA ALA A 63 22.45 -4.86 25.01
C ALA A 63 22.21 -5.52 26.38
N CYS A 64 21.97 -6.83 26.38
CA CYS A 64 21.66 -7.61 27.56
C CYS A 64 22.73 -8.68 27.77
N ASP A 65 23.20 -8.79 29.01
CA ASP A 65 24.07 -9.84 29.53
C ASP A 65 23.34 -10.50 30.74
N GLU A 66 23.82 -11.63 31.26
CA GLU A 66 23.13 -12.41 32.31
C GLU A 66 22.71 -11.57 33.54
N ARG A 67 23.43 -10.47 33.81
CA ARG A 67 23.25 -9.65 35.02
C ARG A 67 22.90 -8.20 34.76
N ARG A 68 23.00 -7.72 33.51
CA ARG A 68 22.88 -6.29 33.20
C ARG A 68 22.16 -6.09 31.88
N LEU A 69 21.19 -5.19 31.89
CA LEU A 69 20.52 -4.69 30.70
C LEU A 69 20.92 -3.23 30.50
N LEU A 70 21.49 -2.92 29.34
CA LEU A 70 21.78 -1.57 28.89
C LEU A 70 20.80 -1.20 27.79
N THR A 71 20.07 -0.10 27.95
CA THR A 71 19.19 0.46 26.92
C THR A 71 19.64 1.86 26.56
N LEU A 72 19.63 2.18 25.27
CA LEU A 72 20.10 3.42 24.70
C LEU A 72 19.01 3.94 23.77
N HIS A 73 18.44 5.10 24.10
CA HIS A 73 17.28 5.66 23.41
C HIS A 73 17.42 7.19 23.31
N ALA A 74 16.90 7.77 22.22
CA ALA A 74 16.96 9.20 21.99
C ALA A 74 15.93 10.02 22.80
N SER A 75 14.83 9.38 23.21
CA SER A 75 13.73 10.01 23.96
C SER A 75 12.98 8.97 24.81
N PRO A 76 12.33 9.37 25.91
CA PRO A 76 11.55 8.44 26.74
C PRO A 76 10.39 7.81 25.95
N PHE A 77 10.13 6.53 26.19
CA PHE A 77 9.10 5.74 25.52
C PHE A 77 8.32 4.88 26.51
N VAL A 78 7.06 4.56 26.17
CA VAL A 78 6.09 3.93 27.10
C VAL A 78 6.62 2.61 27.64
N GLY A 79 7.11 1.73 26.75
CA GLY A 79 7.56 0.39 27.14
C GLY A 79 8.71 0.37 28.16
N LEU A 80 9.62 1.36 28.17
CA LEU A 80 10.66 1.45 29.19
C LEU A 80 10.08 1.86 30.55
N SER A 81 9.16 2.83 30.55
CA SER A 81 8.52 3.30 31.79
C SER A 81 7.71 2.18 32.45
N GLU A 82 7.04 1.35 31.67
CA GLU A 82 6.28 0.20 32.15
C GLU A 82 7.17 -0.94 32.62
N ALA A 83 8.25 -1.24 31.89
CA ALA A 83 9.25 -2.23 32.31
C ALA A 83 9.92 -1.83 33.64
N LEU A 84 10.27 -0.55 33.80
CA LEU A 84 10.83 -0.03 35.06
C LEU A 84 9.80 -0.10 36.20
N ARG A 85 8.55 0.26 35.94
CA ARG A 85 7.46 0.14 36.92
C ARG A 85 7.22 -1.32 37.34
N SER A 86 7.29 -2.26 36.40
CA SER A 86 7.17 -3.69 36.69
C SER A 86 8.32 -4.16 37.59
N ALA A 87 9.54 -3.70 37.31
CA ALA A 87 10.70 -4.00 38.13
C ALA A 87 10.60 -3.45 39.57
N GLU A 88 10.03 -2.25 39.72
CA GLU A 88 9.78 -1.63 41.03
C GLU A 88 8.70 -2.36 41.82
N CYS A 89 7.61 -2.81 41.16
CA CYS A 89 6.53 -3.56 41.81
C CYS A 89 6.96 -4.96 42.28
N ASP A 90 7.82 -5.64 41.51
CA ASP A 90 8.35 -6.97 41.86
C ASP A 90 9.42 -6.92 42.97
N CYS A 91 9.90 -5.72 43.34
CA CYS A 91 10.77 -5.51 44.48
C CYS A 91 9.93 -5.15 45.71
N PRO A 92 9.52 -6.10 46.58
CA PRO A 92 8.79 -5.75 47.79
C PRO A 92 9.68 -4.85 48.65
N ALA A 93 9.19 -3.64 48.92
CA ALA A 93 9.83 -2.72 49.85
C ALA A 93 10.17 -3.47 51.14
N ALA A 94 11.45 -3.45 51.52
CA ALA A 94 12.05 -4.21 52.61
C ALA A 94 11.58 -3.73 54.00
N ASN A 95 10.28 -3.78 54.27
CA ASN A 95 9.66 -3.44 55.55
C ASN A 95 8.65 -4.53 55.93
N ALA A 96 9.12 -5.61 56.55
CA ALA A 96 8.54 -6.30 57.72
C ALA A 96 9.04 -7.75 57.80
N SER A 97 9.94 -7.96 58.76
CA SER A 97 10.22 -9.19 59.53
C SER A 97 9.73 -10.55 59.01
N SER A 98 10.72 -11.44 58.82
CA SER A 98 10.71 -12.88 59.09
C SER A 98 9.68 -13.76 58.35
N HIS A 99 10.09 -14.33 57.22
CA HIS A 99 10.42 -15.76 57.12
C HIS A 99 11.03 -16.03 55.73
N SER A 100 12.06 -16.87 55.73
CA SER A 100 12.91 -17.25 54.60
C SER A 100 12.15 -18.02 53.52
N GLU A 101 11.79 -17.38 52.40
CA GLU A 101 11.83 -17.96 51.04
C GLU A 101 12.25 -16.85 50.05
N GLY A 102 13.13 -17.19 49.11
CA GLY A 102 14.08 -16.26 48.48
C GLY A 102 13.47 -15.07 47.75
N VAL A 103 14.02 -13.88 48.03
CA VAL A 103 13.92 -12.71 47.16
C VAL A 103 14.54 -13.11 45.81
N LYS A 104 13.70 -13.43 44.81
CA LYS A 104 14.17 -13.65 43.44
C LYS A 104 14.75 -12.33 42.95
N ALA A 105 16.08 -12.25 42.84
CA ALA A 105 16.71 -11.14 42.13
C ALA A 105 16.14 -11.09 40.71
N LEU A 106 15.59 -9.94 40.33
CA LEU A 106 15.05 -9.73 39.00
C LEU A 106 16.14 -10.00 37.95
N SER A 107 15.94 -11.05 37.15
CA SER A 107 16.90 -11.45 36.13
C SER A 107 16.93 -10.41 35.00
N ALA A 108 18.11 -10.15 34.43
CA ALA A 108 18.23 -9.26 33.26
C ALA A 108 17.39 -9.78 32.08
N ALA A 109 17.20 -11.10 31.98
CA ALA A 109 16.31 -11.73 31.00
C ALA A 109 14.83 -11.37 31.23
N ALA A 110 14.39 -11.28 32.49
CA ALA A 110 13.02 -10.90 32.84
C ALA A 110 12.76 -9.42 32.53
N LEU A 111 13.75 -8.54 32.80
CA LEU A 111 13.69 -7.13 32.40
C LEU A 111 13.63 -6.93 30.89
N LEU A 112 14.46 -7.68 30.15
CA LEU A 112 14.44 -7.65 28.68
C LEU A 112 13.09 -8.14 28.15
N CYS A 113 12.55 -9.21 28.73
CA CYS A 113 11.25 -9.74 28.35
C CYS A 113 10.13 -8.72 28.59
N ALA A 114 10.06 -8.14 29.79
CA ALA A 114 9.09 -7.10 30.10
C ALA A 114 9.21 -5.93 29.11
N LEU A 115 10.43 -5.47 28.81
CA LEU A 115 10.67 -4.40 27.85
C LEU A 115 10.13 -4.76 26.45
N VAL A 116 10.45 -5.95 25.95
CA VAL A 116 10.00 -6.39 24.61
C VAL A 116 8.48 -6.55 24.59
N CYS A 117 7.88 -7.24 25.57
CA CYS A 117 6.43 -7.44 25.63
C CYS A 117 5.67 -6.11 25.69
N PHE A 118 6.05 -5.19 26.60
CA PHE A 118 5.41 -3.88 26.66
C PHE A 118 5.60 -3.07 25.37
N THR A 119 6.74 -3.19 24.68
CA THR A 119 6.90 -2.52 23.37
C THR A 119 6.08 -3.14 22.25
N CYS A 120 5.72 -4.42 22.34
CA CYS A 120 4.80 -5.08 21.42
C CYS A 120 3.36 -4.67 21.72
N GLU A 121 2.95 -4.71 23.00
CA GLU A 121 1.61 -4.36 23.46
C GLU A 121 1.29 -2.88 23.25
N ALA A 122 2.21 -1.97 23.61
CA ALA A 122 2.04 -0.52 23.42
C ALA A 122 1.96 -0.08 21.95
N ARG A 123 2.12 -1.02 21.01
CA ARG A 123 2.01 -0.80 19.56
C ARG A 123 0.87 -1.58 18.92
N LEU A 124 0.04 -2.29 19.69
CA LEU A 124 -1.19 -2.90 19.16
C LEU A 124 -2.13 -1.76 18.73
N PRO A 125 -2.35 -1.56 17.42
CA PRO A 125 -3.23 -0.50 16.96
C PRO A 125 -4.68 -0.94 17.17
N ASP A 126 -5.55 0.03 17.48
CA ASP A 126 -6.98 -0.18 17.33
C ASP A 126 -7.27 -0.45 15.84
N THR A 127 -7.62 -1.69 15.49
CA THR A 127 -7.89 -2.09 14.10
C THR A 127 -9.26 -1.66 13.62
N THR A 128 -10.19 -1.38 14.54
CA THR A 128 -11.57 -0.98 14.25
C THR A 128 -11.70 0.23 13.31
N PRO A 129 -10.96 1.36 13.46
CA PRO A 129 -11.02 2.46 12.51
C PRO A 129 -10.51 2.06 11.11
N LEU A 130 -9.45 1.26 11.02
CA LEU A 130 -8.92 0.83 9.72
C LEU A 130 -9.91 -0.12 9.02
N VAL A 131 -10.44 -1.10 9.74
CA VAL A 131 -11.41 -2.07 9.18
C VAL A 131 -12.68 -1.37 8.72
N THR A 132 -13.21 -0.44 9.53
CA THR A 132 -14.40 0.33 9.12
C THR A 132 -14.11 1.23 7.90
N GLU A 133 -12.91 1.80 7.77
CA GLU A 133 -12.51 2.54 6.57
C GLU A 133 -12.42 1.64 5.34
N VAL A 134 -11.94 0.40 5.49
CA VAL A 134 -11.93 -0.63 4.42
C VAL A 134 -13.35 -0.94 3.96
N ASP A 135 -14.27 -1.21 4.88
CA ASP A 135 -15.68 -1.49 4.58
C ASP A 135 -16.33 -0.31 3.86
N CYS A 136 -16.09 0.92 4.34
CA CYS A 136 -16.60 2.14 3.69
C CYS A 136 -16.09 2.30 2.25
N ILE A 137 -14.82 1.97 1.99
CA ILE A 137 -14.24 2.03 0.65
C ILE A 137 -14.86 0.98 -0.26
N ASP A 138 -15.08 -0.25 0.21
CA ASP A 138 -15.70 -1.31 -0.58
C ASP A 138 -17.13 -0.96 -0.99
N GLU A 139 -17.94 -0.46 -0.04
CA GLU A 139 -19.29 0.05 -0.32
C GLU A 139 -19.27 1.20 -1.32
N MET A 140 -18.39 2.19 -1.12
CA MET A 140 -18.26 3.33 -2.02
C MET A 140 -17.90 2.87 -3.43
N MET A 141 -16.96 1.94 -3.55
CA MET A 141 -16.46 1.42 -4.82
C MET A 141 -17.52 0.63 -5.60
N MET A 142 -18.44 -0.05 -4.91
CA MET A 142 -19.63 -0.65 -5.53
C MET A 142 -20.62 0.39 -6.08
N LEU A 143 -20.73 1.55 -5.43
CA LEU A 143 -21.72 2.59 -5.75
C LEU A 143 -21.25 3.64 -6.75
N VAL A 144 -19.94 3.74 -7.04
CA VAL A 144 -19.42 4.79 -7.94
C VAL A 144 -19.95 4.62 -9.37
N ALA A 145 -20.95 5.46 -9.70
CA ALA A 145 -21.29 5.83 -11.06
C ALA A 145 -20.15 6.71 -11.64
N PRO A 146 -19.84 6.62 -12.94
CA PRO A 146 -18.63 7.24 -13.51
C PRO A 146 -18.74 8.77 -13.54
N GLY A 147 -18.31 9.42 -12.47
CA GLY A 147 -17.94 10.84 -12.41
C GLY A 147 -16.41 10.99 -12.43
N LYS A 148 -15.88 11.92 -13.25
CA LYS A 148 -14.42 12.11 -13.40
C LYS A 148 -13.74 12.59 -12.11
N SER A 149 -14.42 13.38 -11.28
CA SER A 149 -13.89 13.85 -9.98
C SER A 149 -13.87 12.73 -8.94
N ASP A 150 -14.99 12.03 -8.78
CA ASP A 150 -15.24 11.14 -7.66
C ASP A 150 -14.39 9.86 -7.76
N GLN A 151 -14.13 9.39 -8.98
CA GLN A 151 -13.21 8.29 -9.22
C GLN A 151 -11.78 8.63 -8.76
N THR A 152 -11.30 9.84 -9.02
CA THR A 152 -9.93 10.23 -8.64
C THR A 152 -9.77 10.42 -7.13
N ASP A 153 -10.78 10.96 -6.45
CA ASP A 153 -10.77 11.08 -4.98
C ASP A 153 -10.85 9.71 -4.32
N MET A 154 -11.74 8.81 -4.79
CA MET A 154 -11.81 7.44 -4.29
C MET A 154 -10.47 6.71 -4.46
N LEU A 155 -9.86 6.75 -5.65
CA LEU A 155 -8.58 6.09 -5.88
C LEU A 155 -7.46 6.66 -4.99
N ARG A 156 -7.50 7.96 -4.69
CA ARG A 156 -6.58 8.58 -3.73
C ARG A 156 -6.79 8.04 -2.31
N ARG A 157 -8.03 7.92 -1.85
CA ARG A 157 -8.36 7.34 -0.54
C ARG A 157 -7.90 5.87 -0.44
N VAL A 158 -8.18 5.07 -1.47
CA VAL A 158 -7.69 3.67 -1.57
C VAL A 158 -6.16 3.63 -1.47
N ALA A 159 -5.45 4.52 -2.17
CA ALA A 159 -3.99 4.55 -2.14
C ALA A 159 -3.43 4.92 -0.77
N LEU A 160 -4.06 5.87 -0.07
CA LEU A 160 -3.67 6.24 1.30
C LEU A 160 -3.95 5.10 2.30
N LEU A 161 -5.13 4.47 2.21
CA LEU A 161 -5.50 3.35 3.06
C LEU A 161 -4.54 2.17 2.88
N ARG A 162 -4.24 1.78 1.63
CA ARG A 162 -3.25 0.73 1.33
C ARG A 162 -1.87 1.02 1.91
N ARG A 163 -1.42 2.28 1.84
CA ARG A 163 -0.13 2.69 2.42
C ARG A 163 -0.13 2.49 3.93
N ARG A 164 -1.18 2.96 4.62
CA ARG A 164 -1.35 2.82 6.06
C ARG A 164 -1.43 1.35 6.50
N LEU A 165 -2.24 0.53 5.84
CA LEU A 165 -2.29 -0.91 6.15
C LEU A 165 -0.91 -1.54 5.93
N SER A 166 -0.26 -1.26 4.79
CA SER A 166 1.06 -1.83 4.49
C SER A 166 2.12 -1.42 5.51
N SER A 167 2.13 -0.16 5.96
CA SER A 167 3.08 0.31 6.97
C SER A 167 2.84 -0.35 8.32
N THR A 168 1.59 -0.42 8.76
CA THR A 168 1.22 -1.01 10.06
C THR A 168 1.46 -2.52 10.07
N THR A 169 1.02 -3.25 9.04
CA THR A 169 1.29 -4.69 8.88
C THR A 169 2.79 -4.97 8.86
N ARG A 170 3.60 -4.16 8.15
CA ARG A 170 5.05 -4.33 8.13
C ARG A 170 5.69 -4.17 9.51
N GLN A 171 5.22 -3.20 10.30
CA GLN A 171 5.73 -2.97 11.66
C GLN A 171 5.35 -4.13 12.60
N LEU A 172 4.10 -4.60 12.56
CA LEU A 172 3.67 -5.73 13.38
C LEU A 172 4.39 -7.02 13.00
N ARG A 173 4.63 -7.27 11.70
CA ARG A 173 5.44 -8.41 11.25
C ARG A 173 6.89 -8.36 11.74
N ALA A 174 7.48 -7.18 11.86
CA ALA A 174 8.84 -7.06 12.41
C ALA A 174 8.86 -7.47 13.90
N LYS A 175 7.86 -7.04 14.68
CA LYS A 175 7.68 -7.45 16.09
C LYS A 175 7.39 -8.95 16.23
N GLU A 176 6.55 -9.49 15.35
CA GLU A 176 6.27 -10.92 15.28
C GLU A 176 7.57 -11.73 15.05
N GLY A 177 8.39 -11.31 14.08
CA GLY A 177 9.68 -11.93 13.79
C GLY A 177 10.63 -11.89 14.97
N LEU A 178 10.69 -10.76 15.69
CA LEU A 178 11.47 -10.63 16.92
C LEU A 178 11.03 -11.62 18.00
N LEU A 179 9.72 -11.73 18.26
CA LEU A 179 9.18 -12.66 19.26
C LEU A 179 9.45 -14.12 18.86
N GLN A 180 9.30 -14.46 17.58
CA GLN A 180 9.64 -15.78 17.06
C GLN A 180 11.13 -16.11 17.18
N GLU A 181 12.01 -15.13 16.98
CA GLU A 181 13.46 -15.29 17.16
C GLU A 181 13.83 -15.52 18.63
N LEU A 182 13.24 -14.75 19.55
CA LEU A 182 13.46 -14.87 20.99
C LEU A 182 12.96 -16.21 21.57
N VAL A 183 11.83 -16.73 21.07
CA VAL A 183 11.29 -18.06 21.45
C VAL A 183 11.95 -19.19 20.62
N GLY A 184 12.65 -18.82 19.56
CA GLY A 184 13.24 -19.70 18.57
C GLY A 184 14.35 -20.60 19.12
N PRO A 185 14.68 -21.69 18.41
CA PRO A 185 15.68 -22.66 18.86
C PRO A 185 17.10 -22.07 19.00
N THR A 186 17.40 -20.98 18.30
CA THR A 186 18.66 -20.23 18.39
C THR A 186 18.88 -19.59 19.76
N MET A 187 17.81 -19.11 20.39
CA MET A 187 17.86 -18.44 21.69
C MET A 187 17.58 -19.40 22.86
N ARG A 188 17.10 -20.63 22.62
CA ARG A 188 16.75 -21.62 23.66
C ARG A 188 17.89 -22.03 24.60
N THR A 189 19.13 -21.97 24.13
CA THR A 189 20.31 -22.28 24.96
C THR A 189 20.89 -21.05 25.66
N SER A 190 20.42 -19.86 25.28
CA SER A 190 20.89 -18.58 25.85
C SER A 190 20.21 -18.27 27.19
N PHE A 191 20.79 -17.32 27.92
CA PHE A 191 20.22 -16.80 29.17
C PHE A 191 18.83 -16.17 29.00
N VAL A 192 18.46 -15.70 27.80
CA VAL A 192 17.17 -15.02 27.54
C VAL A 192 15.99 -15.98 27.59
N SER A 193 16.17 -17.23 27.17
CA SER A 193 15.08 -18.22 27.06
C SER A 193 15.29 -19.45 27.96
N ARG A 194 16.19 -19.34 28.93
CA ARG A 194 16.47 -20.36 29.93
C ARG A 194 15.33 -20.54 30.94
N ASP A 195 14.67 -19.44 31.30
CA ASP A 195 13.57 -19.42 32.26
C ASP A 195 12.23 -19.65 31.56
N ALA A 196 11.49 -20.67 31.99
CA ALA A 196 10.21 -21.03 31.39
C ALA A 196 9.15 -19.92 31.50
N SER A 197 9.21 -19.09 32.55
CA SER A 197 8.30 -17.95 32.75
C SER A 197 8.55 -16.80 31.78
N VAL A 198 9.81 -16.60 31.36
CA VAL A 198 10.18 -15.60 30.36
C VAL A 198 9.66 -16.03 28.99
N VAL A 199 9.86 -17.31 28.64
CA VAL A 199 9.35 -17.89 27.39
C VAL A 199 7.83 -17.87 27.33
N SER A 200 7.12 -18.11 28.45
CA SER A 200 5.66 -18.00 28.46
C SER A 200 5.19 -16.57 28.21
N SER A 201 5.88 -15.56 28.76
CA SER A 201 5.53 -14.15 28.58
C SER A 201 5.72 -13.70 27.12
N TYR A 202 6.77 -14.17 26.44
CA TYR A 202 6.93 -13.91 24.99
C TYR A 202 5.83 -14.58 24.14
N ARG A 203 5.38 -15.77 24.55
CA ARG A 203 4.28 -16.46 23.86
C ARG A 203 2.95 -15.76 24.04
N GLU A 204 2.67 -15.28 25.25
CA GLU A 204 1.46 -14.50 25.52
C GLU A 204 1.41 -13.23 24.66
N ALA A 205 2.52 -12.47 24.60
CA ALA A 205 2.62 -11.30 23.73
C ALA A 205 2.47 -11.66 22.23
N PHE A 206 2.96 -12.83 21.82
CA PHE A 206 2.78 -13.34 20.45
C PHE A 206 1.31 -13.69 20.17
N ASP A 207 0.65 -14.38 21.10
CA ASP A 207 -0.75 -14.80 20.97
C ASP A 207 -1.71 -13.59 20.96
N GLU A 208 -1.34 -12.47 21.60
CA GLU A 208 -2.08 -11.21 21.52
C GLU A 208 -1.83 -10.43 20.21
N LEU A 209 -0.59 -10.42 19.70
CA LEU A 209 -0.22 -9.71 18.47
C LEU A 209 -0.68 -10.42 17.20
N TRP A 210 -0.65 -11.74 17.18
CA TRP A 210 -1.01 -12.56 16.02
C TRP A 210 -2.41 -12.26 15.44
N PRO A 211 -3.51 -12.28 16.22
CA PRO A 211 -4.84 -12.05 15.65
C PRO A 211 -5.01 -10.64 15.08
N VAL A 212 -4.33 -9.65 15.65
CA VAL A 212 -4.33 -8.27 15.16
C VAL A 212 -3.63 -8.18 13.81
N LEU A 213 -2.48 -8.85 13.67
CA LEU A 213 -1.76 -8.95 12.41
C LEU A 213 -2.60 -9.65 11.33
N GLU A 214 -3.18 -10.81 11.64
CA GLU A 214 -4.03 -11.58 10.72
C GLU A 214 -5.24 -10.75 10.24
N CYS A 215 -5.86 -10.00 11.15
CA CYS A 215 -6.95 -9.09 10.81
C CYS A 215 -6.52 -8.00 9.81
N LEU A 216 -5.36 -7.38 10.01
CA LEU A 216 -4.83 -6.37 9.09
C LEU A 216 -4.47 -6.94 7.71
N GLU A 217 -4.00 -8.18 7.65
CA GLU A 217 -3.74 -8.88 6.40
C GLU A 217 -5.02 -9.17 5.63
N CYS A 218 -6.04 -9.69 6.31
CA CYS A 218 -7.37 -9.86 5.73
C CYS A 218 -7.94 -8.52 5.20
N ALA A 219 -7.76 -7.43 5.95
CA ALA A 219 -8.20 -6.10 5.54
C ALA A 219 -7.45 -5.60 4.30
N SER A 220 -6.15 -5.84 4.21
CA SER A 220 -5.33 -5.51 3.03
C SER A 220 -5.79 -6.28 1.79
N ASP A 221 -6.06 -7.58 1.94
CA ASP A 221 -6.57 -8.42 0.87
C ASP A 221 -7.97 -8.00 0.42
N ALA A 222 -8.84 -7.61 1.35
CA ALA A 222 -10.17 -7.08 1.03
C ALA A 222 -10.08 -5.80 0.17
N VAL A 223 -9.22 -4.83 0.53
CA VAL A 223 -9.00 -3.62 -0.29
C VAL A 223 -8.43 -3.94 -1.66
N ASN A 224 -7.54 -4.94 -1.75
CA ASN A 224 -6.98 -5.39 -3.01
C ASN A 224 -8.04 -6.01 -3.91
N HIS A 225 -8.86 -6.91 -3.36
CA HIS A 225 -9.98 -7.52 -4.06
C HIS A 225 -11.01 -6.48 -4.51
N ALA A 226 -11.43 -5.57 -3.64
CA ALA A 226 -12.35 -4.47 -3.97
C ALA A 226 -11.82 -3.68 -5.17
N SER A 227 -10.54 -3.28 -5.13
CA SER A 227 -9.92 -2.50 -6.21
C SER A 227 -9.81 -3.25 -7.53
N LEU A 228 -9.53 -4.56 -7.49
CA LEU A 228 -9.55 -5.40 -8.68
C LEU A 228 -10.97 -5.45 -9.27
N ASN A 229 -11.98 -5.69 -8.43
CA ASN A 229 -13.38 -5.71 -8.83
C ASN A 229 -13.81 -4.39 -9.48
N PHE A 230 -13.35 -3.26 -8.94
CA PHE A 230 -13.58 -1.95 -9.55
C PHE A 230 -12.92 -1.78 -10.92
N MET A 231 -11.67 -2.20 -11.08
CA MET A 231 -11.02 -2.16 -12.39
C MET A 231 -11.74 -3.06 -13.40
N TYR A 232 -12.22 -4.23 -12.98
CA TYR A 232 -13.04 -5.09 -13.84
C TYR A 232 -14.34 -4.42 -14.24
N ALA A 233 -15.03 -3.77 -13.30
CA ALA A 233 -16.25 -3.01 -13.60
C ALA A 233 -16.01 -1.87 -14.59
N ILE A 234 -14.92 -1.10 -14.44
CA ILE A 234 -14.54 -0.05 -15.39
C ILE A 234 -14.19 -0.64 -16.75
N SER A 235 -13.35 -1.68 -16.78
CA SER A 235 -12.92 -2.33 -18.03
C SER A 235 -14.12 -2.86 -18.81
N MET A 236 -15.07 -3.48 -18.11
CA MET A 236 -16.32 -3.95 -18.70
C MET A 236 -17.16 -2.81 -19.27
N ARG A 237 -17.32 -1.70 -18.53
CA ARG A 237 -18.03 -0.51 -19.02
C ARG A 237 -17.33 0.15 -20.21
N MET A 238 -16.00 0.22 -20.19
CA MET A 238 -15.18 0.73 -21.30
C MET A 238 -15.31 -0.15 -22.54
N SER A 239 -15.32 -1.47 -22.37
CA SER A 239 -15.56 -2.43 -23.45
C SER A 239 -16.97 -2.26 -24.05
N GLN A 240 -18.00 -2.10 -23.22
CA GLN A 240 -19.36 -1.81 -23.68
C GLN A 240 -19.47 -0.47 -24.42
N ALA A 241 -18.81 0.58 -23.92
CA ALA A 241 -18.76 1.88 -24.59
C ALA A 241 -17.98 1.81 -25.93
N SER A 242 -16.89 1.04 -25.97
CA SER A 242 -16.11 0.79 -27.19
C SER A 242 -16.94 0.07 -28.25
N ALA A 243 -17.70 -0.95 -27.86
CA ALA A 243 -18.62 -1.63 -28.78
C ALA A 243 -19.67 -0.65 -29.38
N GLY A 244 -20.10 0.35 -28.61
CA GLY A 244 -20.94 1.43 -29.12
C GLY A 244 -20.22 2.34 -30.13
N PHE A 245 -18.95 2.68 -29.86
CA PHE A 245 -18.13 3.48 -30.77
C PHE A 245 -17.71 2.73 -32.04
N ASP A 246 -17.62 1.41 -32.01
CA ASP A 246 -17.29 0.59 -33.20
C ASP A 246 -18.30 0.83 -34.33
N TYR A 247 -19.59 1.00 -34.00
CA TYR A 247 -20.60 1.34 -35.00
C TYR A 247 -20.36 2.72 -35.62
N GLN A 248 -20.03 3.73 -34.80
CA GLN A 248 -19.73 5.08 -35.28
C GLN A 248 -18.45 5.10 -36.13
N MET A 249 -17.40 4.39 -35.70
CA MET A 249 -16.16 4.22 -36.45
C MET A 249 -16.41 3.52 -37.79
N MET A 250 -17.27 2.49 -37.81
CA MET A 250 -17.65 1.80 -39.04
C MET A 250 -18.29 2.76 -40.05
N ILE A 251 -19.16 3.67 -39.61
CA ILE A 251 -19.78 4.68 -40.47
C ILE A 251 -18.72 5.66 -41.01
N ILE A 252 -17.83 6.17 -40.14
CA ILE A 252 -16.76 7.08 -40.55
C ILE A 252 -15.85 6.42 -41.58
N ASN A 253 -15.44 5.17 -41.35
CA ASN A 253 -14.56 4.44 -42.27
C ASN A 253 -15.23 4.17 -43.64
N LYS A 254 -16.55 3.93 -43.66
CA LYS A 254 -17.31 3.85 -44.91
C LYS A 254 -17.26 5.16 -45.69
N ILE A 255 -17.45 6.29 -45.03
CA ILE A 255 -17.39 7.62 -45.66
C ILE A 255 -15.99 7.89 -46.21
N VAL A 256 -14.94 7.65 -45.42
CA VAL A 256 -13.53 7.84 -45.82
C VAL A 256 -13.20 7.02 -47.07
N THR A 257 -13.59 5.74 -47.10
CA THR A 257 -13.35 4.85 -48.24
C THR A 257 -14.01 5.34 -49.52
N VAL A 258 -15.22 5.92 -49.43
CA VAL A 258 -15.94 6.48 -50.59
C VAL A 258 -15.29 7.76 -51.10
N CYS A 259 -14.72 8.58 -50.21
CA CYS A 259 -14.06 9.84 -50.54
C CYS A 259 -12.63 9.68 -51.10
N LEU A 260 -11.94 8.58 -50.80
CA LEU A 260 -10.53 8.38 -51.15
C LEU A 260 -10.25 8.47 -52.67
N PRO A 261 -11.01 7.80 -53.57
CA PRO A 261 -10.79 7.91 -55.01
C PRO A 261 -11.06 9.31 -55.56
N ALA A 262 -12.06 10.01 -55.01
CA ALA A 262 -12.38 11.38 -55.39
C ALA A 262 -11.24 12.33 -55.03
N ASN A 263 -10.68 12.20 -53.83
CA ASN A 263 -9.52 12.99 -53.39
C ASN A 263 -8.27 12.70 -54.24
N LEU A 264 -8.04 11.45 -54.63
CA LEU A 264 -6.92 11.08 -55.50
C LEU A 264 -7.07 11.70 -56.89
N LEU A 265 -8.27 11.65 -57.47
CA LEU A 265 -8.56 12.29 -58.76
C LEU A 265 -8.39 13.81 -58.68
N CYS A 266 -8.95 14.46 -57.65
CA CYS A 266 -8.77 15.90 -57.44
C CYS A 266 -7.29 16.27 -57.26
N SER A 267 -6.50 15.44 -56.59
CA SER A 267 -5.06 15.64 -56.42
C SER A 267 -4.30 15.48 -57.75
N LEU A 268 -4.58 14.42 -58.52
CA LEU A 268 -3.92 14.14 -59.80
C LEU A 268 -4.13 15.27 -60.83
N PHE A 269 -5.35 15.82 -60.89
CA PHE A 269 -5.67 16.94 -61.79
C PHE A 269 -5.38 18.32 -61.17
N GLY A 270 -5.08 18.39 -59.87
CA GLY A 270 -4.63 19.60 -59.17
C GLY A 270 -3.12 19.81 -59.21
N MET A 271 -2.35 18.81 -59.65
CA MET A 271 -0.91 18.94 -59.88
C MET A 271 -0.66 19.86 -61.09
N ASN A 272 0.31 20.77 -60.98
CA ASN A 272 0.68 21.74 -62.02
C ASN A 272 1.48 21.09 -63.17
N CYS A 273 1.03 19.95 -63.66
CA CYS A 273 1.63 19.18 -64.74
C CYS A 273 0.63 19.03 -65.89
N ARG A 274 1.14 18.95 -67.12
CA ARG A 274 0.32 18.75 -68.32
C ARG A 274 -0.30 17.35 -68.29
N VAL A 275 -1.63 17.25 -68.17
CA VAL A 275 -2.34 15.96 -68.09
C VAL A 275 -2.67 15.44 -69.50
N ALA A 276 -2.69 14.12 -69.69
CA ALA A 276 -2.93 13.46 -70.99
C ALA A 276 -4.28 13.82 -71.66
N TRP A 277 -5.25 14.35 -70.90
CA TRP A 277 -6.57 14.78 -71.39
C TRP A 277 -6.63 16.28 -71.74
N GLN A 278 -5.47 16.96 -71.70
CA GLN A 278 -5.26 18.37 -72.07
C GLN A 278 -4.38 18.46 -73.33
N ALA A 279 -4.62 17.59 -74.30
CA ALA A 279 -3.91 17.57 -75.57
C ALA A 279 -4.45 18.68 -76.50
N ASP A 280 -3.75 19.82 -76.48
CA ASP A 280 -3.68 20.95 -77.42
C ASP A 280 -4.96 21.62 -78.00
N GLU A 281 -4.93 22.96 -77.88
CA GLU A 281 -5.50 24.02 -78.74
C GLU A 281 -7.00 24.36 -78.82
N GLN A 282 -7.93 23.72 -78.11
CA GLN A 282 -9.31 24.24 -78.01
C GLN A 282 -9.80 24.43 -76.58
N ALA A 283 -10.51 25.54 -76.36
CA ALA A 283 -11.15 25.93 -75.09
C ALA A 283 -12.37 25.05 -74.75
N ASP A 284 -12.18 23.73 -74.76
CA ASP A 284 -13.27 22.76 -74.61
C ASP A 284 -13.37 22.32 -73.13
N LEU A 285 -14.28 22.95 -72.38
CA LEU A 285 -14.56 22.66 -70.97
C LEU A 285 -15.20 21.26 -70.73
N ARG A 286 -15.45 20.50 -71.80
CA ARG A 286 -16.17 19.21 -71.76
C ARG A 286 -15.44 18.17 -70.91
N ALA A 287 -14.12 18.18 -70.93
CA ALA A 287 -13.26 17.32 -70.10
C ALA A 287 -13.50 17.52 -68.60
N PHE A 288 -13.54 18.78 -68.17
CA PHE A 288 -13.77 19.17 -66.77
C PHE A 288 -15.15 18.72 -66.29
N TRP A 289 -16.19 19.00 -67.08
CA TRP A 289 -17.55 18.55 -66.77
C TRP A 289 -17.69 17.02 -66.80
N GLY A 290 -16.91 16.31 -67.62
CA GLY A 290 -16.85 14.84 -67.63
C GLY A 290 -16.28 14.27 -66.32
N ILE A 291 -15.18 14.85 -65.80
CA ILE A 291 -14.55 14.40 -64.54
C ILE A 291 -15.46 14.72 -63.34
N ILE A 292 -16.03 15.92 -63.29
CA ILE A 292 -17.01 16.29 -62.26
C ILE A 292 -18.25 15.40 -62.32
N GLY A 293 -18.77 15.14 -63.53
CA GLY A 293 -19.88 14.22 -63.74
C GLY A 293 -19.58 12.82 -63.20
N LEU A 294 -18.39 12.29 -63.49
CA LEU A 294 -17.97 10.96 -63.02
C LEU A 294 -17.80 10.90 -61.50
N ILE A 295 -17.13 11.89 -60.90
CA ILE A 295 -16.92 11.96 -59.44
C ILE A 295 -18.25 12.17 -58.72
N SER A 296 -19.11 13.06 -59.21
CA SER A 296 -20.43 13.31 -58.60
C SER A 296 -21.35 12.10 -58.72
N LEU A 297 -21.35 11.39 -59.84
CA LEU A 297 -22.08 10.13 -60.01
C LEU A 297 -21.55 9.05 -59.06
N TRP A 298 -20.23 8.91 -58.94
CA TRP A 298 -19.59 7.98 -58.02
C TRP A 298 -19.99 8.27 -56.56
N LEU A 299 -19.85 9.53 -56.13
CA LEU A 299 -20.25 9.97 -54.79
C LEU A 299 -21.74 9.75 -54.57
N ALA A 300 -22.61 10.09 -55.52
CA ALA A 300 -24.05 9.88 -55.41
C ALA A 300 -24.39 8.40 -55.26
N VAL A 301 -23.85 7.51 -56.10
CA VAL A 301 -24.12 6.06 -56.03
C VAL A 301 -23.60 5.44 -54.73
N CYS A 302 -22.39 5.82 -54.30
CA CYS A 302 -21.76 5.24 -53.12
C CYS A 302 -22.28 5.82 -51.79
N LEU A 303 -22.64 7.11 -51.72
CA LEU A 303 -23.22 7.74 -50.53
C LEU A 303 -24.72 7.50 -50.38
N PHE A 304 -25.44 7.15 -51.45
CA PHE A 304 -26.88 6.90 -51.39
C PHE A 304 -27.25 5.81 -50.38
N ARG A 305 -26.46 4.73 -50.31
CA ARG A 305 -26.69 3.63 -49.34
C ARG A 305 -26.51 4.06 -47.88
N PRO A 306 -25.35 4.60 -47.45
CA PRO A 306 -25.14 5.00 -46.05
C PRO A 306 -26.08 6.14 -45.62
N VAL A 307 -26.40 7.09 -46.51
CA VAL A 307 -27.34 8.19 -46.20
C VAL A 307 -28.76 7.67 -46.00
N ARG A 308 -29.21 6.71 -46.83
CA ARG A 308 -30.52 6.09 -46.68
C ARG A 308 -30.63 5.27 -45.39
N ASP A 309 -29.58 4.53 -45.06
CA ASP A 309 -29.55 3.73 -43.83
C ASP A 309 -29.50 4.63 -42.58
N PHE A 310 -28.79 5.77 -42.65
CA PHE A 310 -28.79 6.78 -41.60
C PHE A 310 -30.15 7.48 -41.43
N LEU A 311 -30.83 7.84 -42.52
CA LEU A 311 -32.19 8.42 -42.46
C LEU A 311 -33.21 7.44 -41.87
N ARG A 312 -33.10 6.15 -42.21
CA ARG A 312 -33.97 5.10 -41.65
C ARG A 312 -33.75 4.89 -40.16
N TRP A 313 -32.50 4.94 -39.70
CA TRP A 313 -32.18 4.84 -38.28
C TRP A 313 -32.72 6.02 -37.47
N ARG A 314 -32.71 7.24 -38.02
CA ARG A 314 -33.18 8.45 -37.32
C ARG A 314 -34.70 8.63 -37.32
N GLY A 315 -35.43 7.87 -38.14
CA GLY A 315 -36.89 7.89 -38.25
C GLY A 315 -37.62 6.82 -37.43
N ALA A 316 -36.89 5.96 -36.73
CA ALA A 316 -37.37 4.98 -35.75
C ALA A 316 -36.94 5.39 -34.34
#